data_AF-A0A7D8AA01-F1
#
_entry.id   AF-A0A7D8AA01-F1
#
_cell.length_a   1.000
_cell.length_b   1.000
_cell.length_c   1.000
_cell.angle_alpha   90.00
_cell.angle_beta   90.00
_cell.angle_gamma   90.00
#
_symmetry.space_group_name_H-M   'P 1'
#
loop_
_entity.id
_entity.type
_entity.pdbx_description
1 polymer ?
#
loop_
_entity_poly.entity_id
_entity_poly.type
_entity_poly.pdbx_seq_one_letter_code
_entity_poly.pdbx_strand_id
1 'polypeptide(L)'
;MEYAAVLTEGGKYAEARVVLEALMRAGVYGAALRLGNLLDDILGDTDAAVDAYAEGVQSGDAHAAYNLGALFYRDADYVESERYFELAREMGDTTEHPDFG
;
A
#
# COMPACT_ATOMS: atom_id res chain seq x y z
N MET A 1 33.90 -4.27 5.25
CA MET A 1 33.28 -4.98 4.11
C MET A 1 31.77 -4.71 4.06
N GLU A 2 31.33 -3.45 4.22
CA GLU A 2 29.88 -3.17 4.39
C GLU A 2 29.46 -1.79 3.87
N TYR A 3 30.09 -1.32 2.79
CA TYR A 3 29.68 -0.09 2.09
C TYR A 3 28.95 -0.35 0.77
N ALA A 4 29.15 -1.52 0.16
CA ALA A 4 28.57 -1.83 -1.13
C ALA A 4 27.06 -2.15 -1.05
N ALA A 5 26.59 -2.74 0.05
CA ALA A 5 25.17 -3.07 0.23
C ALA A 5 24.29 -1.81 0.27
N VAL A 6 24.75 -0.75 0.94
CA VAL A 6 24.08 0.56 1.06
C VAL A 6 23.96 1.29 -0.30
N LEU A 7 24.82 0.97 -1.27
CA LEU A 7 24.79 1.57 -2.60
C LEU A 7 23.93 0.80 -3.63
N THR A 8 23.44 -0.39 -3.28
CA THR A 8 22.50 -1.15 -4.13
C THR A 8 21.08 -0.61 -4.00
N GLU A 9 20.24 -0.80 -5.03
CA GLU A 9 18.81 -0.49 -4.95
C GLU A 9 18.13 -1.22 -3.78
N GLY A 10 18.49 -2.48 -3.55
CA GLY A 10 18.00 -3.26 -2.40
C GLY A 10 18.31 -2.62 -1.04
N GLY A 11 19.50 -2.04 -0.87
CA GLY A 11 19.85 -1.31 0.36
C GLY A 11 18.96 -0.08 0.59
N LYS A 12 18.68 0.68 -0.47
CA LYS A 12 17.81 1.87 -0.41
C LYS A 12 16.37 1.51 -0.06
N TYR A 13 15.85 0.39 -0.59
CA TYR A 13 14.49 -0.06 -0.28
C TYR A 13 14.36 -0.58 1.15
N ALA A 14 15.38 -1.26 1.68
CA ALA A 14 15.41 -1.66 3.08
C ALA A 14 15.41 -0.44 4.03
N GLU A 15 16.20 0.58 3.74
CA GLU A 15 16.18 1.84 4.49
C GLU A 15 14.83 2.56 4.36
N ALA A 16 14.27 2.64 3.15
CA ALA A 16 12.97 3.25 2.90
C ALA A 16 11.85 2.55 3.69
N ARG A 17 11.85 1.21 3.74
CA ARG A 17 10.90 0.43 4.55
C ARG A 17 10.97 0.83 6.02
N VAL A 18 12.16 0.84 6.61
CA VAL A 18 12.35 1.20 8.03
C VAL A 18 11.85 2.61 8.33
N VAL A 19 12.16 3.57 7.46
CA VAL A 19 11.71 4.96 7.62
C VAL A 19 10.19 5.07 7.50
N LEU A 20 9.58 4.45 6.49
CA LEU A 20 8.14 4.51 6.27
C LEU A 20 7.35 3.80 7.37
N GLU A 21 7.83 2.65 7.87
CA GLU A 21 7.26 1.99 9.05
C GLU A 21 7.30 2.89 10.30
N ALA A 22 8.41 3.62 10.51
CA ALA A 22 8.50 4.56 11.63
C ALA A 22 7.54 5.75 11.48
N LEU A 23 7.41 6.29 10.27
CA LEU A 23 6.47 7.38 9.97
C LEU A 23 5.01 6.94 10.12
N MET A 24 4.68 5.72 9.68
CA MET A 24 3.35 5.13 9.86
C MET A 24 3.03 4.97 11.36
N ARG A 25 3.94 4.40 12.15
CA ARG A 25 3.78 4.31 13.62
C ARG A 25 3.64 5.67 14.30
N ALA A 26 4.23 6.72 13.73
CA ALA A 26 4.11 8.09 14.21
C ALA A 26 2.82 8.79 13.74
N GLY A 27 1.95 8.12 12.96
CA GLY A 27 0.71 8.69 12.44
C GLY A 27 0.92 9.75 11.36
N VAL A 28 2.06 9.73 10.66
CA VAL A 28 2.31 10.68 9.57
C VAL A 28 1.43 10.33 8.38
N TYR A 29 0.58 11.27 7.99
CA TYR A 29 -0.36 11.10 6.88
C TYR A 29 0.34 10.68 5.58
N GLY A 30 -0.23 9.69 4.90
CA GLY A 30 0.30 9.12 3.65
C GLY A 30 1.51 8.20 3.81
N ALA A 31 2.05 8.00 5.02
CA ALA A 31 3.15 7.05 5.23
C ALA A 31 2.71 5.60 4.97
N ALA A 32 1.50 5.25 5.40
CA ALA A 32 0.90 3.93 5.20
C ALA A 32 0.76 3.57 3.71
N LEU A 33 0.20 4.49 2.90
CA LEU A 33 0.12 4.35 1.44
C LEU A 33 1.49 4.13 0.81
N ARG A 34 2.47 4.97 1.16
CA ARG A 34 3.84 4.87 0.60
C ARG A 34 4.53 3.57 1.00
N LEU A 35 4.30 3.11 2.23
CA LEU A 35 4.82 1.83 2.71
C LEU A 35 4.20 0.68 1.92
N GLY A 36 2.87 0.68 1.74
CA GLY A 36 2.18 -0.32 0.94
C GLY A 36 2.70 -0.39 -0.50
N ASN A 37 2.87 0.75 -1.17
CA ASN A 37 3.42 0.78 -2.53
C ASN A 37 4.84 0.21 -2.59
N LEU A 38 5.70 0.55 -1.62
CA LEU A 38 7.05 -0.01 -1.55
C LEU A 38 7.02 -1.52 -1.36
N LEU A 39 6.15 -2.00 -0.47
CA LEU A 39 6.02 -3.42 -0.16
C LEU A 39 5.50 -4.21 -1.35
N ASP A 40 4.46 -3.72 -2.02
CA ASP A 40 3.86 -4.41 -3.17
C ASP A 40 4.70 -4.27 -4.45
N ASP A 41 4.97 -3.04 -4.88
CA ASP A 41 5.53 -2.77 -6.21
C ASP A 41 7.01 -3.14 -6.32
N ILE A 42 7.75 -3.03 -5.22
CA ILE A 42 9.22 -3.13 -5.23
C ILE A 42 9.71 -4.36 -4.49
N LEU A 43 9.17 -4.64 -3.30
CA LEU A 43 9.63 -5.73 -2.45
C LEU A 43 8.87 -7.04 -2.67
N GLY A 44 7.69 -6.99 -3.30
CA GLY A 44 6.82 -8.16 -3.51
C GLY A 44 6.29 -8.77 -2.22
N ASP A 45 6.25 -8.00 -1.13
CA ASP A 45 5.76 -8.40 0.20
C ASP A 45 4.27 -8.02 0.31
N THR A 46 3.43 -8.73 -0.46
CA THR A 46 2.00 -8.41 -0.61
C THR A 46 1.23 -8.49 0.71
N ASP A 47 1.54 -9.46 1.58
CA ASP A 47 0.90 -9.60 2.90
C ASP A 47 1.15 -8.34 3.76
N ALA A 48 2.40 -7.87 3.81
CA ALA A 48 2.73 -6.64 4.53
C ALA A 48 2.14 -5.39 3.85
N ALA A 49 1.99 -5.40 2.52
CA ALA A 49 1.34 -4.31 1.80
C ALA A 49 -0.15 -4.21 2.15
N VAL A 50 -0.86 -5.34 2.30
CA VAL A 50 -2.25 -5.39 2.77
C VAL A 50 -2.37 -4.71 4.13
N ASP A 51 -1.52 -5.05 5.08
CA ASP A 51 -1.52 -4.45 6.42
C ASP A 51 -1.28 -2.94 6.35
N ALA A 52 -0.30 -2.49 5.55
CA ALA A 52 0.01 -1.07 5.41
C ALA A 52 -1.14 -0.29 4.75
N TYR A 53 -1.76 -0.83 3.70
CA TYR A 53 -2.92 -0.19 3.10
C TYR A 53 -4.12 -0.16 4.03
N ALA A 54 -4.37 -1.24 4.80
CA ALA A 54 -5.45 -1.28 5.78
C ALA A 54 -5.31 -0.17 6.84
N GLU A 55 -4.09 0.07 7.34
CA GLU A 55 -3.78 1.21 8.23
C GLU A 55 -4.03 2.57 7.55
N GLY A 56 -3.70 2.68 6.26
CA GLY A 56 -4.01 3.87 5.44
C GLY A 56 -5.51 4.13 5.33
N VAL A 57 -6.29 3.08 5.07
CA VAL A 57 -7.77 3.14 5.04
C VAL A 57 -8.33 3.60 6.38
N GLN A 58 -7.85 3.02 7.49
CA GLN A 58 -8.26 3.43 8.85
C GLN A 58 -7.93 4.91 9.14
N SER A 59 -6.87 5.42 8.52
CA SER A 59 -6.45 6.82 8.62
C SER A 59 -7.17 7.77 7.65
N GLY A 60 -8.09 7.26 6.83
CA GLY A 60 -8.88 8.06 5.89
C GLY A 60 -8.22 8.30 4.52
N ASP A 61 -7.22 7.50 4.14
CA ASP A 61 -6.56 7.60 2.82
C ASP A 61 -7.33 6.81 1.75
N ALA A 62 -7.99 7.53 0.84
CA ALA A 62 -8.81 6.94 -0.23
C ALA A 62 -7.97 6.15 -1.25
N HIS A 63 -6.71 6.55 -1.47
CA HIS A 63 -5.81 5.83 -2.37
C HIS A 63 -5.33 4.51 -1.74
N ALA A 64 -5.22 4.45 -0.42
CA ALA A 64 -4.93 3.20 0.27
C ALA A 64 -6.09 2.19 0.10
N ALA A 65 -7.35 2.67 0.14
CA ALA A 65 -8.51 1.83 -0.16
C ALA A 65 -8.48 1.33 -1.61
N TYR A 66 -8.16 2.22 -2.57
CA TYR A 66 -8.00 1.84 -3.98
C TYR A 66 -6.95 0.74 -4.16
N ASN A 67 -5.74 0.94 -3.62
CA ASN A 67 -4.64 0.00 -3.78
C ASN A 67 -4.93 -1.34 -3.11
N LEU A 68 -5.64 -1.34 -1.98
CA LEU A 68 -6.09 -2.57 -1.34
C LEU A 68 -7.12 -3.31 -2.20
N GLY A 69 -8.06 -2.60 -2.82
CA GLY A 69 -8.99 -3.17 -3.79
C GLY A 69 -8.27 -3.77 -5.01
N ALA A 70 -7.22 -3.12 -5.49
CA ALA A 70 -6.39 -3.62 -6.60
C ALA A 70 -5.60 -4.88 -6.23
N LEU A 71 -5.11 -4.99 -4.99
CA LEU A 71 -4.48 -6.21 -4.47
C LEU A 71 -5.46 -7.40 -4.50
N PHE A 72 -6.65 -7.23 -3.92
CA PHE A 72 -7.66 -8.28 -3.93
C PHE A 72 -8.12 -8.64 -5.35
N TYR A 73 -8.17 -7.67 -6.26
CA TYR A 73 -8.47 -7.93 -7.67
C TYR A 73 -7.43 -8.86 -8.30
N ARG A 74 -6.15 -8.59 -8.05
CA ARG A 74 -5.02 -9.39 -8.57
C ARG A 74 -5.04 -10.82 -8.00
N ASP A 75 -5.46 -10.97 -6.76
CA ASP A 75 -5.62 -12.27 -6.09
C ASP A 75 -6.96 -12.97 -6.42
N ALA A 76 -7.75 -12.38 -7.33
CA ALA A 76 -9.07 -12.86 -7.76
C ALA A 76 -10.12 -12.96 -6.63
N ASP A 77 -9.90 -12.27 -5.51
CA ASP A 77 -10.92 -12.04 -4.49
C ASP A 77 -11.77 -10.82 -4.89
N TYR A 78 -12.67 -11.04 -5.85
CA TYR A 78 -13.48 -9.97 -6.40
C TYR A 78 -14.47 -9.37 -5.40
N VAL A 79 -14.85 -10.12 -4.35
CA VAL A 79 -15.78 -9.65 -3.32
C VAL A 79 -15.09 -8.59 -2.46
N GLU A 80 -13.90 -8.88 -1.94
CA GLU A 80 -13.15 -7.87 -1.17
C GLU A 80 -12.65 -6.74 -2.08
N SER A 81 -12.28 -7.05 -3.32
CA SER A 81 -11.87 -6.05 -4.30
C SER A 81 -12.96 -5.00 -4.54
N GLU A 82 -14.18 -5.43 -4.86
CA GLU A 82 -15.34 -4.54 -5.05
C GLU A 82 -15.58 -3.70 -3.80
N ARG A 83 -15.61 -4.33 -2.61
CA ARG A 83 -15.81 -3.62 -1.34
C ARG A 83 -14.81 -2.49 -1.12
N TYR A 84 -13.53 -2.71 -1.40
CA TYR A 84 -12.50 -1.69 -1.20
C TYR A 84 -12.51 -0.61 -2.28
N PHE A 85 -12.87 -0.95 -3.52
CA PHE A 85 -13.06 0.04 -4.57
C PHE A 85 -14.28 0.94 -4.31
N GLU A 86 -15.40 0.39 -3.83
CA GLU A 86 -16.55 1.18 -3.37
C GLU A 86 -16.15 2.11 -2.22
N LEU A 87 -15.45 1.58 -1.22
CA LEU A 87 -14.96 2.37 -0.10
C LEU A 87 -14.06 3.53 -0.56
N ALA A 88 -13.15 3.30 -1.51
CA ALA A 88 -12.31 4.34 -2.07
C ALA A 88 -13.15 5.47 -2.70
N ARG A 89 -14.20 5.13 -3.46
CA ARG A 89 -15.13 6.11 -4.04
C ARG A 89 -15.89 6.90 -2.98
N GLU A 90 -16.36 6.23 -1.93
CA GLU A 90 -17.03 6.88 -0.80
C GLU A 90 -16.10 7.88 -0.08
N MET A 91 -14.80 7.56 -0.03
CA MET A 91 -13.75 8.43 0.51
C MET A 91 -13.31 9.54 -0.46
N GLY A 92 -13.85 9.57 -1.68
CA GLY A 92 -13.61 10.61 -2.68
C GLY A 92 -12.50 10.30 -3.69
N ASP A 93 -12.04 9.04 -3.78
CA ASP A 93 -11.17 8.60 -4.87
C ASP A 93 -11.92 8.70 -6.20
N THR A 94 -11.25 9.24 -7.23
CA THR A 94 -11.80 9.43 -8.58
C THR A 94 -11.07 8.58 -9.62
N THR A 95 -10.25 7.64 -9.19
CA THR A 95 -9.53 6.73 -10.08
C THR A 95 -10.53 5.79 -10.75
N GLU A 96 -10.24 5.36 -11.97
CA GLU A 96 -11.07 4.36 -12.65
C GLU A 96 -11.00 3.03 -11.88
N HIS A 97 -12.17 2.44 -11.65
CA HIS A 97 -12.34 1.17 -10.95
C HIS A 97 -12.81 0.10 -11.94
N PRO A 98 -12.45 -1.19 -11.71
CA PRO A 98 -13.05 -2.28 -12.47
C PRO A 98 -14.56 -2.29 -12.33
N ASP A 99 -15.24 -2.67 -13.41
CA ASP A 99 -16.67 -2.98 -13.40
C ASP A 99 -16.84 -4.44 -12.98
N PHE A 100 -17.61 -4.69 -11.92
CA PHE A 100 -17.88 -6.02 -11.40
C PHE A 100 -19.21 -6.62 -11.91
N GLY A 101 -20.01 -5.83 -12.65
CA GLY A 101 -21.21 -6.28 -13.39
C GLY A 101 -22.55 -5.86 -12.79
#